data_AF-A0A834BSA3-F1
#
_entry.id   AF-A0A834BSA3-F1
#
_cell.length_a   1.000
_cell.length_b   1.000
_cell.length_c   1.000
_cell.angle_alpha   90.00
_cell.angle_beta   90.00
_cell.angle_gamma   90.00
#
_symmetry.space_group_name_H-M   'P 1'
#
loop_
_entity.id
_entity.type
_entity.pdbx_description
1 polymer ?
#
loop_
_entity_poly.entity_id
_entity_poly.type
_entity_poly.pdbx_seq_one_letter_code
_entity_poly.pdbx_strand_id
1 'polypeptide(L)'
;MHHAWEESCAVVDLPESPKPGPVEAPRAARGQMLIGPDGRLTRRGAQACEADVSGVASRACSSCVRAADGTAACGQCERALCGGCVRTCRGCGAAACALCTLVDCGDAHEEVLCAGCAVFEA
;
A
#
# COMPACT_ATOMS: atom_id res chain seq x y z
N MET A 1 -37.53 -28.91 31.04
CA MET A 1 -37.73 -28.93 29.57
C MET A 1 -37.99 -27.49 29.16
N HIS A 2 -37.13 -26.94 28.32
CA HIS A 2 -37.13 -25.52 27.92
C HIS A 2 -38.23 -25.30 26.87
N HIS A 3 -39.16 -24.40 27.17
CA HIS A 3 -40.15 -23.94 26.19
C HIS A 3 -39.44 -23.01 25.20
N ALA A 4 -39.51 -23.38 23.92
CA ALA A 4 -38.96 -22.63 22.80
C ALA A 4 -39.61 -21.25 22.71
N TRP A 5 -38.79 -20.22 22.60
CA TRP A 5 -39.25 -18.90 22.19
C TRP A 5 -39.46 -18.96 20.67
N GLU A 6 -40.68 -18.69 20.22
CA GLU A 6 -41.00 -18.47 18.81
C GLU A 6 -40.97 -16.96 18.59
N GLU A 7 -39.81 -16.43 18.24
CA GLU A 7 -39.67 -15.01 17.86
C GLU A 7 -40.06 -14.93 16.39
N SER A 8 -41.34 -14.62 16.18
CA SER A 8 -41.85 -14.21 14.88
C SER A 8 -41.19 -12.88 14.52
N CYS A 9 -40.14 -12.93 13.69
CA CYS A 9 -39.52 -11.74 13.14
C CYS A 9 -40.56 -11.00 12.28
N ALA A 10 -41.08 -9.89 12.77
CA ALA A 10 -41.89 -8.99 11.95
C ALA A 10 -41.02 -8.51 10.78
N VAL A 11 -41.35 -8.93 9.56
CA VAL A 11 -40.74 -8.41 8.34
C VAL A 11 -41.19 -6.97 8.20
N VAL A 12 -40.28 -6.04 8.44
CA VAL A 12 -40.49 -4.63 8.13
C VAL A 12 -40.12 -4.45 6.67
N ASP A 13 -41.09 -4.07 5.83
CA ASP A 13 -40.81 -3.69 4.44
C ASP A 13 -39.91 -2.45 4.43
N LEU A 14 -38.61 -2.66 4.18
CA LEU A 14 -37.67 -1.59 3.95
C LEU A 14 -37.94 -0.99 2.57
N PRO A 15 -37.99 0.36 2.42
CA PRO A 15 -38.12 0.98 1.11
C PRO A 15 -36.97 0.56 0.19
N GLU A 16 -37.27 0.42 -1.11
CA GLU A 16 -36.32 -0.01 -2.13
C GLU A 16 -35.06 0.87 -2.08
N SER A 17 -33.90 0.22 -1.96
CA SER A 17 -32.62 0.91 -1.89
C SER A 17 -32.39 1.71 -3.18
N PRO A 18 -31.95 2.98 -3.11
CA PRO A 18 -31.65 3.77 -4.29
C PRO A 18 -30.64 3.03 -5.17
N LYS A 19 -30.90 2.97 -6.49
CA LYS A 19 -29.96 2.36 -7.45
C LYS A 19 -28.58 3.02 -7.29
N PRO A 20 -27.49 2.25 -7.11
CA PRO A 20 -26.15 2.81 -7.09
C PRO A 20 -25.91 3.55 -8.40
N GLY A 21 -25.65 4.85 -8.33
CA GLY A 21 -25.12 5.59 -9.45
C GLY A 21 -23.72 5.06 -9.83
N PRO A 22 -23.11 5.56 -10.92
CA PRO A 22 -21.74 5.24 -11.25
C PRO A 22 -20.83 5.72 -10.11
N VAL A 23 -20.51 4.82 -9.18
CA VAL A 23 -19.51 5.04 -8.15
C VAL A 23 -18.18 4.97 -8.86
N GLU A 24 -17.54 6.13 -9.04
CA GLU A 24 -16.10 6.12 -9.20
C GLU A 24 -15.53 5.38 -8.00
N ALA A 25 -14.78 4.29 -8.27
CA ALA A 25 -14.17 3.50 -7.22
C ALA A 25 -13.45 4.45 -6.25
N PRO A 26 -13.69 4.35 -4.93
CA PRO A 26 -13.06 5.22 -3.95
C PRO A 26 -11.58 5.29 -4.24
N ARG A 27 -11.06 6.50 -4.45
CA ARG A 27 -9.63 6.70 -4.69
C ARG A 27 -8.91 6.15 -3.48
N ALA A 28 -8.26 5.00 -3.66
CA ALA A 28 -7.63 4.33 -2.55
C ALA A 28 -6.58 5.27 -1.96
N ALA A 29 -6.71 5.60 -0.68
CA ALA A 29 -5.76 6.47 -0.01
C ALA A 29 -4.37 5.83 -0.04
N ARG A 30 -3.33 6.67 0.03
CA ARG A 30 -1.93 6.25 0.13
C ARG A 30 -1.78 5.15 1.18
N GLY A 31 -1.10 4.06 0.82
CA GLY A 31 -0.87 2.92 1.70
C GLY A 31 -1.99 1.87 1.80
N GLN A 32 -3.15 2.08 1.17
CA GLN A 32 -4.24 1.09 1.19
C GLN A 32 -3.89 -0.19 0.43
N MET A 33 -4.37 -1.32 0.95
CA MET A 33 -4.28 -2.64 0.31
C MET A 33 -5.59 -2.95 -0.40
N LEU A 34 -5.51 -3.47 -1.61
CA LEU A 34 -6.66 -3.96 -2.36
C LEU A 34 -6.73 -5.48 -2.25
N ILE A 35 -7.93 -6.02 -2.08
CA ILE A 35 -8.19 -7.46 -2.16
C ILE A 35 -8.35 -7.80 -3.65
N GLY A 36 -7.45 -8.61 -4.18
CA GLY A 36 -7.54 -9.13 -5.54
C GLY A 36 -8.68 -10.15 -5.68
N PRO A 37 -9.13 -10.44 -6.91
CA PRO A 37 -10.16 -11.44 -7.17
C PRO A 37 -9.74 -12.87 -6.73
N ASP A 38 -8.44 -13.08 -6.54
CA ASP A 38 -7.81 -14.28 -6.00
C ASP A 38 -7.73 -14.29 -4.46
N GLY A 39 -8.33 -13.30 -3.79
CA GLY A 39 -8.28 -13.11 -2.34
C GLY A 39 -6.93 -12.60 -1.81
N ARG A 40 -5.95 -12.32 -2.69
CA ARG A 40 -4.64 -11.84 -2.27
C ARG A 40 -4.67 -10.34 -2.04
N LEU A 41 -4.01 -9.90 -0.96
CA LEU A 41 -3.83 -8.47 -0.72
C LEU A 41 -2.71 -7.94 -1.62
N THR A 42 -3.05 -7.03 -2.54
CA THR A 42 -2.10 -6.33 -3.39
C THR A 42 -2.02 -4.87 -2.96
N ARG A 43 -0.81 -4.34 -2.81
CA ARG A 43 -0.65 -2.91 -2.62
C ARG A 43 -0.92 -2.25 -3.97
N ARG A 44 -1.91 -1.36 -4.05
CA ARG A 44 -2.10 -0.55 -5.25
C ARG A 44 -0.83 0.29 -5.40
N GLY A 45 -0.06 0.06 -6.46
CA GLY A 45 1.04 0.97 -6.80
C GLY A 45 0.48 2.38 -6.82
N ALA A 46 1.22 3.36 -6.29
CA ALA A 46 0.81 4.76 -6.34
C ALA A 46 0.36 5.00 -7.77
N GLN A 47 -0.94 5.19 -7.99
CA GLN A 47 -1.44 5.61 -9.28
C GLN A 47 -0.58 6.83 -9.57
N ALA A 48 0.18 6.78 -10.65
CA ALA A 48 0.71 7.99 -11.23
C ALA A 48 -0.55 8.81 -11.50
N CYS A 49 -0.94 9.62 -10.52
CA CYS A 49 -1.68 10.81 -10.81
C CYS A 49 -0.77 11.46 -11.84
N GLU A 50 -1.27 11.56 -13.07
CA GLU A 50 -0.83 12.55 -14.03
C GLU A 50 -0.76 13.83 -13.22
N ALA A 51 0.43 14.10 -12.68
CA ALA A 51 0.64 15.20 -11.79
C ALA A 51 0.50 16.40 -12.70
N ASP A 52 -0.44 17.27 -12.34
CA ASP A 52 -0.45 18.65 -12.80
C ASP A 52 0.99 19.09 -13.08
N VAL A 53 1.27 19.37 -14.35
CA VAL A 53 2.59 19.77 -14.87
C VAL A 53 3.01 21.15 -14.29
N SER A 54 2.24 21.71 -13.36
CA SER A 54 2.50 22.98 -12.72
C SER A 54 3.29 22.79 -11.43
N GLY A 55 4.62 22.77 -11.58
CA GLY A 55 5.57 22.95 -10.49
C GLY A 55 6.15 21.66 -9.95
N VAL A 56 7.28 21.25 -10.50
CA VAL A 56 8.21 20.30 -9.87
C VAL A 56 8.75 20.95 -8.59
N ALA A 57 7.96 20.97 -7.52
CA ALA A 57 8.49 21.20 -6.20
C ALA A 57 9.48 20.06 -5.97
N SER A 58 10.78 20.39 -5.99
CA SER A 58 11.85 19.44 -5.71
C SER A 58 11.57 18.79 -4.36
N ARG A 59 11.04 17.57 -4.39
CA ARG A 59 10.74 16.82 -3.18
C ARG A 59 12.07 16.38 -2.60
N ALA A 60 12.43 16.89 -1.43
CA ALA A 60 13.62 16.47 -0.72
C ALA A 60 13.55 14.95 -0.42
N CYS A 61 14.68 14.28 -0.57
CA CYS A 61 14.81 12.88 -0.18
C CYS A 61 14.49 12.74 1.31
N SER A 62 13.54 11.89 1.67
CA SER A 62 13.14 11.68 3.06
C SER A 62 14.22 11.00 3.92
N SER A 63 15.28 10.46 3.30
CA SER A 63 16.40 9.84 4.01
C SER A 63 17.61 10.76 4.18
N CYS A 64 18.00 11.50 3.14
CA CYS A 64 19.19 12.36 3.18
C CYS A 64 18.90 13.85 3.10
N VAL A 65 17.63 14.25 3.06
CA VAL A 65 17.10 15.62 2.98
C VAL A 65 17.62 16.49 1.83
N ARG A 66 18.49 15.95 0.97
CA ARG A 66 18.94 16.60 -0.28
C ARG A 66 17.79 16.68 -1.28
N ALA A 67 17.81 17.71 -2.12
CA ALA A 67 16.95 17.77 -3.29
C ALA A 67 17.11 16.49 -4.11
N ALA A 68 16.00 15.86 -4.49
CA ALA A 68 16.01 14.67 -5.32
C ALA A 68 15.66 15.06 -6.75
N ASP A 69 16.62 14.92 -7.65
CA ASP A 69 16.49 15.22 -9.09
C ASP A 69 15.68 14.15 -9.85
N GLY A 70 15.11 13.20 -9.12
CA GLY A 70 14.24 12.12 -9.57
C GLY A 70 13.75 11.36 -8.35
N THR A 71 12.45 11.41 -8.08
CA THR A 71 11.90 10.81 -6.86
C THR A 71 11.38 9.41 -7.14
N ALA A 72 12.18 8.39 -6.82
CA ALA A 72 11.61 7.08 -6.53
C ALA A 72 10.79 7.21 -5.24
N ALA A 73 9.63 6.54 -5.16
CA ALA A 73 8.84 6.49 -3.95
C ALA A 73 9.04 5.12 -3.27
N CYS A 74 9.21 5.11 -1.95
CA CYS A 74 9.21 3.86 -1.19
C CYS A 74 7.87 3.14 -1.40
N GLY A 75 7.88 1.89 -1.86
CA GLY A 75 6.68 1.10 -2.07
C GLY A 75 5.88 0.82 -0.81
N GLN A 76 6.43 1.03 0.39
CA GLN A 76 5.71 0.78 1.66
C GLN A 76 5.14 2.05 2.30
N CYS A 77 5.93 3.13 2.38
CA CYS A 77 5.53 4.37 3.04
C CYS A 77 5.43 5.58 2.10
N GLU A 78 5.65 5.36 0.80
CA GLU A 78 5.50 6.33 -0.30
C GLU A 78 6.32 7.62 -0.19
N ARG A 79 7.29 7.64 0.73
CA ARG A 79 8.25 8.72 0.90
C ARG A 79 9.18 8.82 -0.31
N ALA A 80 9.51 10.05 -0.70
CA ALA A 80 10.41 10.34 -1.82
C ALA A 80 11.86 10.00 -1.45
N LEU A 81 12.57 9.34 -2.36
CA LEU A 81 13.96 8.92 -2.21
C LEU A 81 14.76 9.34 -3.44
N CYS A 82 16.01 9.76 -3.21
CA CYS A 82 16.98 9.90 -4.29
C CYS A 82 17.60 8.54 -4.64
N GLY A 83 18.27 8.45 -5.79
CA GLY A 83 18.91 7.22 -6.28
C GLY A 83 19.92 6.58 -5.33
N GLY A 84 20.56 7.36 -4.44
CA GLY A 84 21.47 6.82 -3.43
C GLY A 84 20.79 6.32 -2.15
N CYS A 85 19.54 6.70 -1.91
CA CYS A 85 18.79 6.31 -0.71
C CYS A 85 17.69 5.27 -1.00
N VAL A 86 17.39 5.02 -2.27
CA VAL A 86 16.50 3.94 -2.67
C VAL A 86 17.24 2.61 -2.60
N ARG A 87 16.59 1.61 -2.02
CA ARG A 87 17.01 0.21 -2.08
C ARG A 87 15.95 -0.58 -2.82
N THR A 88 16.32 -1.72 -3.40
CA THR A 88 15.39 -2.60 -4.09
C THR A 88 15.20 -3.85 -3.25
N CYS A 89 13.95 -4.17 -2.91
CA CYS A 89 13.63 -5.43 -2.25
C CYS A 89 13.92 -6.59 -3.20
N ARG A 90 14.73 -7.58 -2.77
CA ARG A 90 15.00 -8.77 -3.59
C ARG A 90 13.74 -9.60 -3.85
N GLY A 91 12.88 -9.76 -2.85
CA GLY A 91 11.71 -10.64 -2.96
C GLY A 91 10.61 -10.12 -3.91
N CYS A 92 10.40 -8.81 -3.99
CA CYS A 92 9.31 -8.23 -4.79
C CYS A 92 9.74 -7.14 -5.78
N GLY A 93 11.03 -6.80 -5.85
CA GLY A 93 11.56 -5.77 -6.74
C GLY A 93 11.14 -4.34 -6.38
N ALA A 94 10.33 -4.14 -5.33
CA ALA A 94 9.84 -2.82 -4.96
C ALA A 94 10.94 -1.93 -4.39
N ALA A 95 10.93 -0.66 -4.77
CA ALA A 95 11.73 0.38 -4.13
C ALA A 95 11.37 0.50 -2.65
N ALA A 96 12.35 0.63 -1.77
CA ALA A 96 12.15 0.73 -0.34
C ALA A 96 13.16 1.70 0.30
N CYS A 97 12.72 2.44 1.32
CA CYS A 97 13.60 3.30 2.10
C CYS A 97 14.29 2.49 3.21
N ALA A 98 15.37 3.02 3.77
CA ALA A 98 16.10 2.40 4.87
C ALA A 98 15.23 2.01 6.08
N LEU A 99 14.13 2.75 6.35
CA LEU A 99 13.20 2.44 7.44
C LEU A 99 12.23 1.30 7.13
N CYS A 100 11.99 1.02 5.85
CA CYS A 100 11.05 -0.02 5.40
C CYS A 100 11.77 -1.27 4.88
N THR A 101 13.10 -1.27 4.90
CA THR A 101 13.94 -2.41 4.56
C THR A 101 14.55 -3.04 5.81
N LEU A 102 14.62 -4.36 5.80
CA LEU A 102 15.49 -5.14 6.66
C LEU A 102 16.68 -5.56 5.81
N VAL A 103 17.88 -5.40 6.37
CA VAL A 103 19.13 -5.87 5.76
C VAL A 103 19.52 -7.11 6.54
N ASP A 104 19.49 -8.26 5.88
CA ASP A 104 20.04 -9.48 6.43
C ASP A 104 21.55 -9.51 6.15
N CYS A 105 22.34 -9.52 7.21
CA CYS A 105 23.80 -9.50 7.17
C CYS A 105 24.38 -10.91 7.28
N GLY A 106 23.78 -11.88 6.59
CA GLY A 106 24.24 -13.26 6.56
C GLY A 106 25.62 -13.44 5.90
N ASP A 107 26.17 -14.64 6.04
CA ASP A 107 27.60 -14.96 5.88
C ASP A 107 28.20 -14.78 4.46
N ALA A 108 27.40 -14.40 3.46
CA ALA A 108 27.85 -14.33 2.07
C ALA A 108 27.46 -13.06 1.29
N HIS A 109 26.45 -12.29 1.72
CA HIS A 109 26.00 -11.06 1.06
C HIS A 109 24.97 -10.30 1.92
N GLU A 110 24.98 -8.96 1.85
CA GLU A 110 23.92 -8.12 2.42
C GLU A 110 22.67 -8.22 1.56
N GLU A 111 21.61 -8.80 2.12
CA GLU A 111 20.35 -9.03 1.43
C GLU A 111 19.30 -8.03 1.88
N VAL A 112 18.67 -7.34 0.93
CA VAL A 112 17.68 -6.30 1.24
C VAL A 112 16.27 -6.80 0.98
N LEU A 113 15.48 -6.90 2.05
CA LEU A 113 14.06 -7.24 1.97
C LEU A 113 13.23 -6.09 2.49
N CYS A 114 12.08 -5.82 1.86
CA CYS A 114 11.09 -4.97 2.50
C CYS A 114 10.46 -5.68 3.70
N ALA A 115 9.96 -4.92 4.67
CA ALA A 115 9.31 -5.47 5.86
C ALA A 115 8.22 -6.52 5.54
N GLY A 116 7.52 -6.40 4.41
CA GLY A 116 6.54 -7.41 3.97
C GLY A 116 7.18 -8.71 3.50
N CYS A 117 8.25 -8.66 2.70
CA CYS A 117 8.94 -9.87 2.21
C CYS A 117 9.71 -10.58 3.31
N ALA A 118 10.29 -9.84 4.24
CA ALA A 118 11.06 -10.42 5.35
C ALA A 118 10.23 -11.35 6.25
N VAL A 119 8.92 -11.13 6.38
CA VAL A 119 8.02 -12.00 7.17
C VAL A 119 7.89 -13.40 6.56
N PHE A 120 8.18 -13.58 5.27
CA PHE A 120 8.08 -14.86 4.57
C PHE A 120 9.39 -15.64 4.51
N GLU A 121 10.51 -15.07 4.97
CA GLU A 121 11.81 -15.73 5.03
C GLU A 121 12.20 -16.19 6.46
N ALA A 122 11.31 -16.00 7.44
CA ALA A 122 11.49 -16.44 8.83
C ALA A 122 11.17 -17.92 9.04
#